data_AF-A0A7E5W6N5-F1
#
_entry.id   AF-A0A7E5W6N5-F1
#
_cell.length_a   1.000
_cell.length_b   1.000
_cell.length_c   1.000
_cell.angle_alpha   90.00
_cell.angle_beta   90.00
_cell.angle_gamma   90.00
#
_symmetry.space_group_name_H-M   'P 1'
#
loop_
_entity.id
_entity.type
_entity.pdbx_description
1 polymer ?
#
loop_
_entity_poly.entity_id
_entity_poly.type
_entity_poly.pdbx_seq_one_letter_code
_entity_poly.pdbx_strand_id
1 'polypeptide(L)'
;MFLFNFIVLICAVLCNSEDLGYNLNIGNAIDVFANYGDLSQVTQVISAEYEGDESTEEIVPFSEKNIRVFTNITSKETNGEVNSITNMDMVLCETFDSLLNEYFKNFKIEGTDKPWKAFMGDWIPDEIMRTFGIDYESKPDCCFVMVKLTKTHKSEQLGNLRGVALKDYVVRAIDKLNVSDTAEVRRFMRSYGTHYIDSYKTGNFIYQVFKYKRRGFDLLKSVINLTNRRPDALQNLRFYFSSYFLKQVGDIKIASGNKTTETWARNNLRDIQYLYSRPSLLRLHYSSTLVHQLHKQMDNGALIGLNLKTLRPLFKDKSKADKFAEVVENDLQLWEINA
;
A
#
# COMPACT_ATOMS: atom_id res chain seq x y z
N MET A 1 -13.39 -60.66 -32.15
CA MET A 1 -12.95 -60.54 -30.74
C MET A 1 -11.45 -60.33 -30.78
N PHE A 2 -10.86 -59.15 -30.62
CA PHE A 2 -11.16 -58.05 -29.71
C PHE A 2 -10.82 -56.71 -30.41
N LEU A 3 -11.84 -55.98 -30.83
CA LEU A 3 -11.85 -54.52 -30.69
C LEU A 3 -12.28 -54.21 -29.24
N PHE A 4 -11.93 -53.03 -28.74
CA PHE A 4 -12.07 -52.52 -27.37
C PHE A 4 -10.85 -52.77 -26.48
N ASN A 5 -9.93 -51.80 -26.45
CA ASN A 5 -9.38 -51.22 -25.21
C ASN A 5 -8.25 -50.19 -25.43
N PHE A 6 -8.09 -49.61 -26.63
CA PHE A 6 -7.06 -48.58 -26.89
C PHE A 6 -7.56 -47.12 -26.85
N ILE A 7 -8.77 -46.86 -26.33
CA ILE A 7 -9.33 -45.51 -26.24
C ILE A 7 -9.96 -45.29 -24.86
N VAL A 8 -9.15 -45.22 -23.80
CA VAL A 8 -9.61 -44.67 -22.49
C VAL A 8 -8.55 -43.81 -21.77
N LEU A 9 -7.27 -43.81 -22.17
CA LEU A 9 -6.23 -43.11 -21.41
C LEU A 9 -5.55 -41.93 -22.11
N ILE A 10 -6.30 -41.13 -22.90
CA ILE A 10 -5.83 -39.84 -23.44
C ILE A 10 -6.95 -38.77 -23.32
N CYS A 11 -7.70 -38.76 -22.21
CA CYS A 11 -8.81 -37.79 -22.03
C CYS A 11 -8.91 -37.08 -20.66
N ALA A 12 -7.89 -37.13 -19.80
CA ALA A 12 -7.97 -36.41 -18.51
C ALA A 12 -6.67 -35.75 -18.02
N VAL A 13 -5.77 -35.40 -18.94
CA VAL A 13 -4.69 -34.45 -18.65
C VAL A 13 -4.86 -33.23 -19.56
N LEU A 14 -6.06 -32.64 -19.52
CA LEU A 14 -6.19 -31.20 -19.66
C LEU A 14 -5.92 -30.63 -18.26
N CYS A 15 -4.64 -30.59 -17.87
CA CYS A 15 -4.22 -29.60 -16.90
C CYS A 15 -4.53 -28.25 -17.52
N ASN A 16 -5.69 -27.67 -17.19
CA ASN A 16 -5.88 -26.24 -17.28
C ASN A 16 -4.68 -25.64 -16.55
N SER A 17 -3.80 -24.95 -17.27
CA SER A 17 -2.86 -24.04 -16.63
C SER A 17 -3.72 -23.13 -15.77
N GLU A 18 -3.63 -23.24 -14.47
CA GLU A 18 -4.44 -22.43 -13.57
C GLU A 18 -4.14 -20.96 -13.91
N ASP A 19 -5.15 -20.22 -14.37
CA ASP A 19 -5.10 -18.76 -14.62
C ASP A 19 -5.01 -17.97 -13.28
N LEU A 20 -4.41 -18.61 -12.27
CA LEU A 20 -4.18 -18.17 -10.91
C LEU A 20 -2.76 -17.61 -10.80
N GLY A 21 -2.65 -16.42 -10.20
CA GLY A 21 -1.39 -15.83 -9.81
C GLY A 21 -1.36 -15.55 -8.32
N TYR A 22 -0.16 -15.48 -7.75
CA TYR A 22 0.08 -15.10 -6.35
C TYR A 22 0.94 -13.82 -6.23
N ASN A 23 1.43 -13.31 -7.37
CA ASN A 23 2.23 -12.09 -7.47
C ASN A 23 1.39 -10.92 -7.99
N LEU A 24 1.90 -9.69 -7.90
CA LEU A 24 1.29 -8.50 -8.51
C LEU A 24 1.23 -8.62 -10.03
N ASN A 25 0.08 -9.08 -10.53
CA ASN A 25 -0.18 -9.23 -11.96
C ASN A 25 -1.17 -8.17 -12.41
N ILE A 26 -0.72 -7.26 -13.26
CA ILE A 26 -1.56 -6.17 -13.79
C ILE A 26 -2.80 -6.73 -14.48
N GLY A 27 -3.96 -6.12 -14.26
CA GLY A 27 -5.24 -6.57 -14.83
C GLY A 27 -5.81 -7.86 -14.23
N ASN A 28 -5.10 -8.57 -13.35
CA ASN A 28 -5.70 -9.67 -12.62
C ASN A 28 -6.70 -9.15 -11.58
N ALA A 29 -7.76 -9.92 -11.38
CA ALA A 29 -8.80 -9.64 -10.42
C ALA A 29 -8.42 -10.17 -9.03
N ILE A 30 -8.79 -9.42 -8.01
CA ILE A 30 -8.64 -9.76 -6.59
C ILE A 30 -9.97 -9.58 -5.87
N ASP A 31 -10.18 -10.37 -4.83
CA ASP A 31 -11.29 -10.14 -3.91
C ASP A 31 -10.79 -9.32 -2.72
N VAL A 32 -11.15 -8.03 -2.67
CA VAL A 32 -10.77 -7.16 -1.55
C VAL A 32 -11.43 -7.57 -0.23
N PHE A 33 -12.46 -8.42 -0.25
CA PHE A 33 -13.09 -8.96 0.96
C PHE A 33 -12.53 -10.33 1.36
N ALA A 34 -11.53 -10.85 0.62
CA ALA A 34 -10.76 -11.99 1.09
C ALA A 34 -10.11 -11.65 2.44
N ASN A 35 -9.86 -12.68 3.26
CA ASN A 35 -9.25 -12.52 4.59
C ASN A 35 -9.95 -11.46 5.46
N TYR A 36 -11.29 -11.45 5.44
CA TYR A 36 -12.12 -10.52 6.22
C TYR A 36 -12.00 -9.04 5.83
N GLY A 37 -11.39 -8.74 4.67
CA GLY A 37 -11.16 -7.37 4.20
C GLY A 37 -9.82 -6.79 4.62
N ASP A 38 -8.96 -7.59 5.26
CA ASP A 38 -7.64 -7.15 5.70
C ASP A 38 -6.55 -7.48 4.66
N LEU A 39 -6.22 -6.49 3.84
CA LEU A 39 -5.15 -6.59 2.84
C LEU A 39 -3.76 -6.58 3.49
N SER A 40 -3.59 -6.22 4.76
CA SER A 40 -2.25 -6.20 5.39
C SER A 40 -1.69 -7.60 5.61
N GLN A 41 -2.55 -8.62 5.70
CA GLN A 41 -2.14 -10.02 5.82
C GLN A 41 -1.45 -10.55 4.55
N VAL A 42 -1.69 -9.89 3.42
CA VAL A 42 -1.28 -10.37 2.09
C VAL A 42 -0.51 -9.33 1.29
N THR A 43 -0.24 -8.17 1.89
CA THR A 43 0.56 -7.11 1.30
C THR A 43 1.56 -6.55 2.28
N GLN A 44 2.80 -6.37 1.83
CA GLN A 44 3.82 -5.74 2.64
C GLN A 44 3.74 -4.21 2.46
N VAL A 45 2.90 -3.57 3.27
CA VAL A 45 2.66 -2.10 3.23
C VAL A 45 3.06 -1.39 4.52
N ILE A 46 3.11 -2.11 5.64
CA ILE A 46 3.38 -1.57 6.98
C ILE A 46 4.41 -2.47 7.67
N SER A 47 5.35 -1.87 8.43
CA SER A 47 6.15 -2.65 9.39
C SER A 47 5.30 -2.95 10.62
N ALA A 48 4.51 -4.00 10.54
CA ALA A 48 3.96 -4.64 11.73
C ALA A 48 5.10 -5.40 12.44
N GLU A 49 5.17 -5.26 13.76
CA GLU A 49 5.97 -6.15 14.60
C GLU A 49 5.10 -7.35 14.94
N TYR A 50 5.06 -8.35 14.07
CA TYR A 50 4.49 -9.64 14.44
C TYR A 50 5.46 -10.29 15.43
N GLU A 51 5.07 -10.35 16.70
CA GLU A 51 5.85 -11.02 17.75
C GLU A 51 6.10 -12.47 17.34
N GLY A 52 7.37 -12.87 17.19
CA GLY A 52 7.77 -14.27 17.09
C GLY A 52 8.50 -14.70 15.82
N ASP A 53 8.49 -13.89 14.75
CA ASP A 53 9.12 -14.29 13.50
C ASP A 53 10.40 -13.49 13.21
N GLU A 54 11.54 -14.05 13.64
CA GLU A 54 12.76 -14.00 12.83
C GLU A 54 12.56 -14.89 11.59
N SER A 55 11.46 -14.71 10.85
CA SER A 55 11.19 -15.53 9.68
C SER A 55 12.21 -15.16 8.62
N THR A 56 12.97 -16.17 8.19
CA THR A 56 13.87 -16.12 7.03
C THR A 56 13.10 -16.08 5.71
N GLU A 57 11.79 -15.85 5.75
CA GLU A 57 10.94 -15.82 4.57
C GLU A 57 11.21 -14.56 3.75
N GLU A 58 11.19 -14.72 2.42
CA GLU A 58 11.43 -13.62 1.51
C GLU A 58 10.30 -12.60 1.64
N ILE A 59 10.64 -11.35 1.96
CA ILE A 59 9.66 -10.27 2.08
C ILE A 59 9.10 -9.98 0.68
N VAL A 60 7.90 -10.47 0.41
CA VAL A 60 7.19 -10.25 -0.86
C VAL A 60 6.17 -9.11 -0.74
N PRO A 61 6.09 -8.18 -1.71
CA PRO A 61 5.13 -7.08 -1.65
C PRO A 61 3.65 -7.50 -1.64
N PHE A 62 3.34 -8.69 -2.15
CA PHE A 62 1.99 -9.18 -2.36
C PHE A 62 1.99 -10.71 -2.50
N SER A 63 1.06 -11.37 -1.81
CA SER A 63 0.96 -12.84 -1.78
C SER A 63 -0.47 -13.39 -1.94
N GLU A 64 -1.46 -12.53 -2.23
CA GLU A 64 -2.85 -12.97 -2.38
C GLU A 64 -3.12 -13.64 -3.74
N LYS A 65 -4.06 -14.60 -3.73
CA LYS A 65 -4.56 -15.22 -4.94
C LYS A 65 -5.25 -14.19 -5.83
N ASN A 66 -4.83 -14.13 -7.09
CA ASN A 66 -5.44 -13.29 -8.11
C ASN A 66 -5.78 -14.09 -9.38
N ILE A 67 -6.82 -13.66 -10.08
CA ILE A 67 -7.41 -14.40 -11.21
C ILE A 67 -7.30 -13.58 -12.48
N ARG A 68 -6.77 -14.17 -13.55
CA ARG A 68 -6.66 -13.47 -14.84
C ARG A 68 -8.02 -13.37 -15.55
N VAL A 69 -8.68 -12.21 -15.48
CA VAL A 69 -10.01 -12.03 -16.12
C VAL A 69 -9.97 -11.49 -17.55
N PHE A 70 -8.90 -10.79 -17.91
CA PHE A 70 -8.68 -10.20 -19.23
C PHE A 70 -7.65 -10.97 -20.08
N THR A 71 -7.77 -10.83 -21.40
CA THR A 71 -6.83 -11.40 -22.40
C THR A 71 -6.19 -10.28 -23.22
N ASN A 72 -4.92 -10.45 -23.61
CA ASN A 72 -4.20 -9.48 -24.45
C ASN A 72 -4.21 -8.04 -23.90
N ILE A 73 -4.09 -7.90 -22.57
CA ILE A 73 -3.93 -6.59 -21.95
C ILE A 73 -2.60 -5.97 -22.36
N THR A 74 -2.61 -4.65 -22.44
CA THR A 74 -1.39 -3.85 -22.55
C THR A 74 -1.08 -3.24 -21.20
N SER A 75 0.20 -3.09 -20.88
CA SER A 75 0.64 -2.36 -19.70
C SER A 75 1.85 -1.51 -20.02
N LYS A 76 2.03 -0.46 -19.23
CA LYS A 76 3.22 0.38 -19.25
C LYS A 76 4.00 0.11 -17.97
N GLU A 77 5.09 -0.62 -18.10
CA GLU A 77 6.07 -0.77 -17.03
C GLU A 77 7.01 0.44 -17.03
N THR A 78 7.32 0.95 -15.85
CA THR A 78 8.34 1.96 -15.62
C THR A 78 9.20 1.48 -14.47
N ASN A 79 10.44 1.13 -14.78
CA ASN A 79 11.43 0.79 -13.77
C ASN A 79 11.90 2.08 -13.09
N GLY A 80 11.99 2.06 -11.77
CA GLY A 80 12.60 3.13 -11.00
C GLY A 80 14.06 3.29 -11.42
N GLU A 81 14.56 4.53 -11.46
CA GLU A 81 15.97 4.69 -11.78
C GLU A 81 16.78 4.06 -10.65
N VAL A 82 17.81 3.29 -11.02
CA VAL A 82 18.68 2.58 -10.08
C VAL A 82 19.28 3.52 -9.03
N ASN A 83 19.32 4.84 -9.30
CA ASN A 83 19.80 5.90 -8.40
C ASN A 83 18.75 6.97 -8.02
N SER A 84 17.48 6.84 -8.39
CA SER A 84 16.46 7.84 -8.03
C SER A 84 15.90 7.58 -6.64
N ILE A 85 16.57 8.14 -5.62
CA ILE A 85 15.89 8.48 -4.37
C ILE A 85 15.11 9.76 -4.59
N THR A 86 13.84 9.78 -4.18
CA THR A 86 13.11 11.04 -4.09
C THR A 86 13.73 11.91 -3.01
N ASN A 87 13.68 13.24 -3.17
CA ASN A 87 14.04 14.12 -2.07
C ASN A 87 13.27 13.74 -0.79
N MET A 88 13.87 14.01 0.36
CA MET A 88 13.20 13.81 1.64
C MET A 88 11.93 14.64 1.67
N ASP A 89 10.79 13.96 1.81
CA ASP A 89 9.50 14.61 1.94
C ASP A 89 9.23 14.87 3.41
N MET A 90 8.77 16.09 3.71
CA MET A 90 8.26 16.46 5.02
C MET A 90 6.80 16.85 4.86
N VAL A 91 5.92 16.10 5.52
CA VAL A 91 4.48 16.31 5.43
C VAL A 91 3.91 16.64 6.79
N LEU A 92 3.11 17.71 6.83
CA LEU A 92 2.47 18.22 8.03
C LEU A 92 1.04 17.69 8.08
N CYS A 93 0.68 17.03 9.18
CA CYS A 93 -0.61 16.40 9.38
C CYS A 93 -1.24 16.94 10.68
N GLU A 94 -2.40 17.57 10.58
CA GLU A 94 -3.05 18.20 11.75
C GLU A 94 -3.75 17.19 12.67
N THR A 95 -4.10 16.03 12.13
CA THR A 95 -4.77 14.94 12.85
C THR A 95 -4.08 13.63 12.53
N PHE A 96 -4.36 12.60 13.33
CA PHE A 96 -3.89 11.24 13.05
C PHE A 96 -4.51 10.69 11.76
N ASP A 97 -5.79 10.97 11.47
CA ASP A 97 -6.41 10.64 10.18
C ASP A 97 -5.68 11.28 8.99
N SER A 98 -5.23 12.54 9.13
CA SER A 98 -4.44 13.19 8.09
C SER A 98 -3.07 12.53 7.88
N LEU A 99 -2.50 11.92 8.91
CA LEU A 99 -1.26 11.14 8.81
C LEU A 99 -1.52 9.82 8.08
N LEU A 100 -2.58 9.10 8.42
CA LEU A 100 -3.01 7.88 7.73
C LEU A 100 -3.27 8.16 6.24
N ASN A 101 -4.04 9.20 5.94
CA ASN A 101 -4.34 9.59 4.55
C ASN A 101 -3.07 9.93 3.75
N GLU A 102 -2.07 10.58 4.38
CA GLU A 102 -0.81 10.89 3.70
C GLU A 102 0.07 9.65 3.51
N TYR A 103 0.10 8.72 4.47
CA TYR A 103 0.81 7.44 4.34
C TYR A 103 0.23 6.64 3.17
N PHE A 104 -1.10 6.52 3.13
CA PHE A 104 -1.82 5.73 2.14
C PHE A 104 -2.23 6.50 0.87
N LYS A 105 -1.69 7.70 0.62
CA LYS A 105 -2.12 8.56 -0.51
C LYS A 105 -2.00 7.92 -1.90
N ASN A 106 -1.10 6.95 -2.04
CA ASN A 106 -0.87 6.21 -3.30
C ASN A 106 -1.68 4.91 -3.40
N PHE A 107 -2.51 4.63 -2.40
CA PHE A 107 -3.41 3.50 -2.36
C PHE A 107 -4.82 3.99 -2.67
N LYS A 108 -5.46 3.35 -3.64
CA LYS A 108 -6.78 3.69 -4.12
C LYS A 108 -7.56 2.42 -4.36
N ILE A 109 -8.74 2.34 -3.78
CA ILE A 109 -9.67 1.24 -3.95
C ILE A 109 -10.99 1.89 -4.34
N GLU A 110 -11.44 1.63 -5.56
CA GLU A 110 -12.68 2.22 -6.08
C GLU A 110 -13.88 1.80 -5.22
N GLY A 111 -14.59 2.77 -4.64
CA GLY A 111 -15.74 2.51 -3.75
C GLY A 111 -15.48 2.80 -2.26
N THR A 112 -14.26 3.19 -1.88
CA THR A 112 -13.93 3.68 -0.51
C THR A 112 -13.18 5.00 -0.57
N ASP A 113 -13.45 5.88 0.39
CA ASP A 113 -12.73 7.15 0.58
C ASP A 113 -11.55 7.01 1.56
N LYS A 114 -11.50 5.91 2.33
CA LYS A 114 -10.48 5.63 3.34
C LYS A 114 -9.73 4.34 3.04
N PRO A 115 -8.85 4.33 2.01
CA PRO A 115 -8.13 3.14 1.59
C PRO A 115 -7.26 2.54 2.69
N TRP A 116 -6.80 3.33 3.66
CA TRP A 116 -6.01 2.84 4.80
C TRP A 116 -6.77 1.84 5.66
N LYS A 117 -8.12 1.91 5.71
CA LYS A 117 -8.92 0.94 6.45
C LYS A 117 -8.71 -0.46 5.89
N ALA A 118 -8.60 -0.62 4.56
CA ALA A 118 -8.32 -1.90 3.89
C ALA A 118 -7.05 -2.61 4.40
N PHE A 119 -6.15 -1.92 5.10
CA PHE A 119 -4.91 -2.47 5.63
C PHE A 119 -4.83 -2.43 7.16
N MET A 120 -5.68 -1.68 7.84
CA MET A 120 -5.53 -1.43 9.29
C MET A 120 -6.88 -1.33 10.02
N GLY A 121 -7.98 -1.63 9.35
CA GLY A 121 -9.33 -1.47 9.87
C GLY A 121 -9.55 -2.34 11.11
N ASP A 122 -9.12 -3.59 11.06
CA ASP A 122 -9.31 -4.55 12.16
C ASP A 122 -8.36 -4.32 13.35
N TRP A 123 -7.43 -3.36 13.25
CA TRP A 123 -6.38 -3.15 14.24
C TRP A 123 -6.84 -2.21 15.34
N ILE A 124 -6.40 -2.46 16.57
CA ILE A 124 -6.69 -1.52 17.65
C ILE A 124 -5.85 -0.24 17.49
N PRO A 125 -6.34 0.94 17.92
CA PRO A 125 -5.63 2.21 17.72
C PRO A 125 -4.19 2.25 18.23
N ASP A 126 -3.86 1.50 19.30
CA ASP A 126 -2.50 1.38 19.82
C ASP A 126 -1.55 0.71 18.80
N GLU A 127 -1.97 -0.42 18.21
CA GLU A 127 -1.19 -1.14 17.20
C GLU A 127 -0.91 -0.26 15.98
N ILE A 128 -1.94 0.46 15.50
CA ILE A 128 -1.79 1.42 14.41
C ILE A 128 -0.73 2.46 14.77
N MET A 129 -0.82 3.10 15.94
CA MET A 129 0.16 4.12 16.37
C MET A 129 1.59 3.57 16.50
N ARG A 130 1.77 2.36 17.01
CA ARG A 130 3.09 1.71 17.13
C ARG A 130 3.75 1.45 15.77
N THR A 131 2.98 1.17 14.72
CA THR A 131 3.55 1.05 13.37
C THR A 131 4.06 2.38 12.82
N PHE A 132 3.51 3.50 13.28
CA PHE A 132 4.07 4.84 13.04
C PHE A 132 5.22 5.21 13.98
N GLY A 133 5.63 4.29 14.85
CA GLY A 133 6.71 4.46 15.81
C GLY A 133 6.38 5.43 16.95
N ILE A 134 5.10 5.70 17.21
CA ILE A 134 4.66 6.64 18.24
C ILE A 134 3.85 5.95 19.33
N ASP A 135 3.82 6.56 20.51
CA ASP A 135 3.13 5.98 21.67
C ASP A 135 1.62 6.21 21.53
N TYR A 136 0.84 5.23 22.00
CA TYR A 136 -0.60 5.36 22.05
C TYR A 136 -1.03 6.52 22.95
N GLU A 137 -1.97 7.32 22.45
CA GLU A 137 -2.68 8.34 23.21
C GLU A 137 -4.16 8.22 22.87
N SER A 138 -5.02 8.10 23.88
CA SER A 138 -6.46 7.85 23.67
C SER A 138 -7.19 8.96 22.92
N LYS A 139 -6.67 10.19 23.02
CA LYS A 139 -7.07 11.34 22.22
C LYS A 139 -5.80 11.98 21.73
N PRO A 140 -5.22 11.49 20.61
CA PRO A 140 -4.03 12.10 20.06
C PRO A 140 -4.42 13.50 19.61
N ASP A 141 -4.08 14.49 20.43
CA ASP A 141 -4.10 15.87 19.97
C ASP A 141 -3.20 15.98 18.73
N CYS A 142 -3.48 16.98 17.90
CA CYS A 142 -2.50 17.50 16.95
C CYS A 142 -1.11 17.65 17.62
N CYS A 143 0.00 17.48 16.91
CA CYS A 143 0.16 17.51 15.46
C CYS A 143 1.28 16.56 15.02
N PHE A 144 1.20 16.04 13.81
CA PHE A 144 2.18 15.08 13.30
C PHE A 144 2.96 15.68 12.15
N VAL A 145 4.25 15.42 12.12
CA VAL A 145 5.09 15.67 10.95
C VAL A 145 5.71 14.35 10.55
N MET A 146 5.37 13.86 9.36
CA MET A 146 5.99 12.68 8.79
C MET A 146 7.14 13.10 7.90
N VAL A 147 8.33 12.62 8.22
CA VAL A 147 9.49 12.71 7.34
C VAL A 147 9.65 11.35 6.66
N LYS A 148 9.73 11.32 5.34
CA LYS A 148 9.89 10.08 4.58
C LYS A 148 10.90 10.20 3.44
N LEU A 149 11.52 9.08 3.12
CA LEU A 149 12.39 8.93 1.96
C LEU A 149 11.94 7.70 1.18
N THR A 150 11.63 7.87 -0.11
CA THR A 150 11.08 6.81 -0.95
C THR A 150 12.06 6.39 -2.02
N LYS A 151 12.19 5.08 -2.23
CA LYS A 151 12.89 4.47 -3.35
C LYS A 151 11.90 3.62 -4.13
N THR A 152 11.52 4.09 -5.32
CA THR A 152 10.67 3.31 -6.22
C THR A 152 11.55 2.36 -7.03
N HIS A 153 11.16 1.10 -7.13
CA HIS A 153 11.87 0.09 -7.94
C HIS A 153 11.13 -0.24 -9.22
N LYS A 154 9.81 -0.41 -9.13
CA LYS A 154 8.97 -0.72 -10.30
C LYS A 154 7.60 -0.09 -10.15
N SER A 155 7.08 0.44 -11.24
CA SER A 155 5.69 0.83 -11.39
C SER A 155 5.12 0.18 -12.64
N GLU A 156 3.88 -0.29 -12.55
CA GLU A 156 3.17 -0.78 -13.72
C GLU A 156 1.75 -0.21 -13.74
N GLN A 157 1.30 0.22 -14.92
CA GLN A 157 -0.02 0.78 -15.15
C GLN A 157 -0.69 0.02 -16.30
N LEU A 158 -1.92 -0.41 -16.06
CA LEU A 158 -2.75 -1.05 -17.06
C LEU A 158 -3.10 -0.06 -18.17
N GLY A 159 -3.03 -0.54 -19.41
CA GLY A 159 -3.47 0.19 -20.59
C GLY A 159 -4.99 0.29 -20.68
N ASN A 160 -5.47 0.79 -21.82
CA ASN A 160 -6.90 0.95 -22.04
C ASN A 160 -7.58 -0.43 -22.21
N LEU A 161 -8.65 -0.67 -21.46
CA LEU A 161 -9.45 -1.90 -21.54
C LEU A 161 -10.52 -1.88 -22.64
N ARG A 162 -10.65 -0.80 -23.42
CA ARG A 162 -11.59 -0.74 -24.55
C ARG A 162 -11.24 -1.80 -25.60
N GLY A 163 -12.18 -2.70 -25.85
CA GLY A 163 -12.02 -3.78 -26.84
C GLY A 163 -11.16 -4.95 -26.37
N VAL A 164 -10.73 -4.96 -25.11
CA VAL A 164 -10.01 -6.09 -24.51
C VAL A 164 -10.97 -7.26 -24.33
N ALA A 165 -10.57 -8.44 -24.80
CA ALA A 165 -11.37 -9.64 -24.68
C ALA A 165 -11.24 -10.26 -23.28
N LEU A 166 -12.31 -10.93 -22.84
CA LEU A 166 -12.35 -11.64 -21.56
C LEU A 166 -11.98 -13.11 -21.76
N LYS A 167 -11.53 -13.76 -20.68
CA LYS A 167 -11.38 -15.22 -20.68
C LYS A 167 -12.75 -15.89 -20.82
N ASP A 168 -12.80 -17.00 -21.56
CA ASP A 168 -14.07 -17.70 -21.85
C ASP A 168 -14.84 -18.12 -20.60
N TYR A 169 -14.13 -18.51 -19.54
CA TYR A 169 -14.78 -18.90 -18.29
C TYR A 169 -15.45 -17.71 -17.59
N VAL A 170 -14.89 -16.50 -17.72
CA VAL A 170 -15.46 -15.26 -17.19
C VAL A 170 -16.70 -14.88 -17.99
N VAL A 171 -16.64 -14.97 -19.32
CA VAL A 171 -17.79 -14.71 -20.20
C VAL A 171 -18.97 -15.63 -19.82
N ARG A 172 -18.72 -16.94 -19.69
CA ARG A 172 -19.76 -17.91 -19.29
C ARG A 172 -20.35 -17.63 -17.92
N ALA A 173 -19.54 -17.17 -16.97
CA ALA A 173 -20.01 -16.82 -15.63
C ALA A 173 -20.89 -15.56 -15.67
N ILE A 174 -20.48 -14.56 -16.44
CA ILE A 174 -21.24 -13.32 -16.62
C ILE A 174 -22.56 -13.59 -17.32
N ASP A 175 -22.60 -14.42 -18.37
CA ASP A 175 -23.84 -14.71 -19.10
C ASP A 175 -24.89 -15.38 -18.21
N LYS A 176 -24.44 -16.18 -17.23
CA LYS A 176 -25.32 -16.84 -16.25
C LYS A 176 -25.71 -15.94 -15.08
N LEU A 177 -24.92 -14.90 -14.79
CA LEU A 177 -25.10 -14.07 -13.61
C LEU A 177 -26.42 -13.30 -13.64
N ASN A 178 -27.32 -13.54 -12.67
CA ASN A 178 -28.44 -12.65 -12.40
C ASN A 178 -28.05 -11.52 -11.44
N VAL A 179 -27.76 -10.34 -11.97
CA VAL A 179 -27.37 -9.17 -11.16
C VAL A 179 -28.48 -8.58 -10.30
N SER A 180 -29.74 -9.01 -10.48
CA SER A 180 -30.82 -8.60 -9.59
C SER A 180 -30.86 -9.44 -8.30
N ASP A 181 -30.16 -10.58 -8.27
CA ASP A 181 -29.96 -11.39 -7.07
C ASP A 181 -28.61 -11.04 -6.42
N THR A 182 -28.65 -10.31 -5.31
CA THR A 182 -27.44 -9.89 -4.58
C THR A 182 -26.65 -11.06 -4.02
N ALA A 183 -27.28 -12.20 -3.70
CA ALA A 183 -26.58 -13.40 -3.24
C ALA A 183 -25.77 -14.02 -4.39
N GLU A 184 -26.28 -13.98 -5.62
CA GLU A 184 -25.56 -14.44 -6.79
C GLU A 184 -24.39 -13.53 -7.15
N VAL A 185 -24.58 -12.21 -7.05
CA VAL A 185 -23.49 -11.24 -7.19
C VAL A 185 -22.38 -11.50 -6.18
N ARG A 186 -22.71 -11.71 -4.90
CA ARG A 186 -21.72 -12.03 -3.87
C ARG A 186 -21.00 -13.36 -4.11
N ARG A 187 -21.67 -14.38 -4.66
CA ARG A 187 -21.01 -15.63 -5.09
C ARG A 187 -20.05 -15.39 -6.25
N PHE A 188 -20.42 -14.54 -7.20
CA PHE A 188 -19.54 -14.14 -8.29
C PHE A 188 -18.30 -13.40 -7.75
N MET A 189 -18.48 -12.45 -6.84
CA MET A 189 -17.40 -11.70 -6.18
C MET A 189 -16.36 -12.63 -5.54
N ARG A 190 -16.81 -13.62 -4.76
CA ARG A 190 -15.91 -14.61 -4.12
C ARG A 190 -15.16 -15.49 -5.12
N SER A 191 -15.73 -15.71 -6.30
CA SER A 191 -15.17 -16.64 -7.30
C SER A 191 -14.22 -15.95 -8.28
N TYR A 192 -14.47 -14.68 -8.61
CA TYR A 192 -13.77 -13.96 -9.67
C TYR A 192 -13.10 -12.67 -9.19
N GLY A 193 -13.33 -12.27 -7.94
CA GLY A 193 -12.88 -11.01 -7.38
C GLY A 193 -13.93 -9.91 -7.44
N THR A 194 -13.58 -8.77 -6.87
CA THR A 194 -14.38 -7.54 -6.83
C THR A 194 -13.72 -6.42 -7.62
N HIS A 195 -12.38 -6.40 -7.62
CA HIS A 195 -11.55 -5.40 -8.26
C HIS A 195 -10.51 -6.05 -9.15
N TYR A 196 -9.94 -5.28 -10.07
CA TYR A 196 -8.72 -5.64 -10.79
C TYR A 196 -7.59 -4.65 -10.46
N ILE A 197 -6.35 -5.14 -10.58
CA ILE A 197 -5.15 -4.32 -10.38
C ILE A 197 -4.98 -3.40 -11.59
N ASP A 198 -5.37 -2.13 -11.44
CA ASP A 198 -5.23 -1.11 -12.48
C ASP A 198 -3.81 -0.54 -12.52
N SER A 199 -3.18 -0.38 -11.36
CA SER A 199 -1.75 -0.10 -11.25
C SER A 199 -1.18 -0.45 -9.90
N TYR A 200 0.14 -0.62 -9.86
CA TYR A 200 0.87 -0.82 -8.63
C TYR A 200 2.26 -0.18 -8.69
N LYS A 201 2.83 0.07 -7.52
CA LYS A 201 4.19 0.55 -7.33
C LYS A 201 4.86 -0.27 -6.23
N THR A 202 6.02 -0.82 -6.55
CA THR A 202 6.88 -1.54 -5.60
C THR A 202 8.17 -0.78 -5.37
N GLY A 203 8.75 -0.99 -4.21
CA GLY A 203 10.00 -0.39 -3.79
C GLY A 203 10.09 -0.44 -2.28
N ASN A 204 10.49 0.67 -1.69
CA ASN A 204 10.46 0.82 -0.24
C ASN A 204 10.43 2.29 0.16
N PHE A 205 9.98 2.58 1.37
CA PHE A 205 10.18 3.89 1.98
C PHE A 205 10.46 3.76 3.47
N ILE A 206 11.40 4.58 3.93
CA ILE A 206 11.70 4.75 5.35
C ILE A 206 11.03 6.03 5.83
N TYR A 207 10.53 6.02 7.05
CA TYR A 207 9.81 7.16 7.61
C TYR A 207 10.02 7.28 9.11
N GLN A 208 9.75 8.48 9.61
CA GLN A 208 9.72 8.79 11.04
C GLN A 208 8.64 9.84 11.29
N VAL A 209 7.82 9.60 12.30
CA VAL A 209 6.76 10.52 12.71
C VAL A 209 7.22 11.32 13.92
N PHE A 210 7.07 12.64 13.85
CA PHE A 210 7.35 13.56 14.93
C PHE A 210 6.04 14.12 15.46
N LYS A 211 5.79 13.91 16.75
CA LYS A 211 4.60 14.44 17.43
C LYS A 211 4.96 15.79 18.03
N TYR A 212 4.24 16.83 17.62
CA TYR A 212 4.50 18.21 17.98
C TYR A 212 3.56 18.72 19.08
N LYS A 213 4.07 19.70 19.85
CA LYS A 213 3.22 20.63 20.60
C LYS A 213 2.59 21.60 19.59
N ARG A 214 1.32 21.95 19.77
CA ARG A 214 0.57 22.85 18.85
C ARG A 214 1.35 24.10 18.44
N ARG A 215 1.86 24.87 19.41
CA ARG A 215 2.66 26.08 19.14
C ARG A 215 3.89 25.84 18.26
N GLY A 216 4.56 24.70 18.45
CA GLY A 216 5.74 24.33 17.65
C GLY A 216 5.36 23.92 16.23
N PHE A 217 4.24 23.21 16.08
CA PHE A 217 3.71 22.84 14.77
C PHE A 217 3.28 24.07 13.97
N ASP A 218 2.56 25.00 14.58
CA ASP A 218 2.09 26.22 13.92
C ASP A 218 3.29 27.06 13.45
N LEU A 219 4.33 27.17 14.27
CA LEU A 219 5.58 27.84 13.91
C LEU A 219 6.26 27.15 12.71
N LEU A 220 6.42 25.83 12.74
CA LEU A 220 7.01 25.07 11.64
C LEU A 220 6.19 25.23 10.35
N LYS A 221 4.86 25.17 10.44
CA LYS A 221 3.93 25.38 9.32
C LYS A 221 4.11 26.77 8.70
N SER A 222 4.17 27.82 9.53
CA SER A 222 4.45 29.18 9.07
C SER A 222 5.80 29.28 8.36
N VAL A 223 6.85 28.65 8.90
CA VAL A 223 8.19 28.67 8.32
C VAL A 223 8.23 27.97 6.97
N ILE A 224 7.66 26.76 6.86
CA ILE A 224 7.59 26.02 5.59
C ILE A 224 6.81 26.79 4.53
N ASN A 225 5.69 27.42 4.91
CA ASN A 225 4.91 28.27 4.00
C ASN A 225 5.69 29.49 3.50
N LEU A 226 6.57 30.06 4.33
CA LEU A 226 7.47 31.15 3.94
C LEU A 226 8.59 30.65 3.03
N THR A 227 9.18 29.48 3.33
CA THR A 227 10.24 28.88 2.51
C THR A 227 9.75 28.49 1.12
N ASN A 228 8.52 27.98 0.98
CA ASN A 228 7.92 27.72 -0.33
C ASN A 228 7.83 28.99 -1.19
N ARG A 229 7.84 30.18 -0.58
CA ARG A 229 7.90 31.48 -1.26
C ARG A 229 9.32 32.03 -1.39
N ARG A 230 10.27 31.57 -0.56
CA ARG A 230 11.68 31.98 -0.49
C ARG A 230 12.59 30.80 -0.09
N PRO A 231 13.11 30.03 -1.06
CA PRO A 231 13.82 28.77 -0.81
C PRO A 231 15.05 28.91 0.11
N ASP A 232 15.71 30.07 0.11
CA ASP A 232 16.95 30.31 0.86
C ASP A 232 16.76 30.46 2.38
N ALA A 233 15.51 30.46 2.88
CA ALA A 233 15.18 30.78 4.27
C ALA A 233 15.30 29.61 5.27
N LEU A 234 15.43 28.37 4.82
CA LEU A 234 15.35 27.18 5.68
C LEU A 234 16.74 26.67 6.13
N GLN A 235 17.62 27.56 6.61
CA GLN A 235 19.00 27.17 6.90
C GLN A 235 19.18 26.27 8.15
N ASN A 236 18.14 26.01 8.95
CA ASN A 236 18.27 25.13 10.11
C ASN A 236 16.98 24.41 10.56
N LEU A 237 16.57 23.37 9.82
CA LEU A 237 15.49 22.47 10.24
C LEU A 237 15.68 21.86 11.64
N ARG A 238 16.92 21.56 12.08
CA ARG A 238 17.19 20.92 13.39
C ARG A 238 16.58 21.68 14.56
N PHE A 239 16.55 23.01 14.49
CA PHE A 239 15.94 23.84 15.55
C PHE A 239 14.46 23.49 15.77
N TYR A 240 13.69 23.40 14.68
CA TYR A 240 12.25 23.13 14.73
C TYR A 240 11.92 21.68 15.12
N PHE A 241 12.90 20.78 15.08
CA PHE A 241 12.77 19.38 15.49
C PHE A 241 13.45 19.09 16.83
N SER A 242 13.66 20.14 17.63
CA SER A 242 14.16 19.99 19.00
C SER A 242 13.06 19.58 19.98
N SER A 243 13.47 18.96 21.09
CA SER A 243 12.57 18.55 22.18
C SER A 243 11.77 19.71 22.79
N TYR A 244 12.19 20.96 22.54
CA TYR A 244 11.42 22.14 22.92
C TYR A 244 10.04 22.16 22.24
N PHE A 245 9.99 21.86 20.93
CA PHE A 245 8.76 21.88 20.12
C PHE A 245 8.03 20.53 20.06
N LEU A 246 8.75 19.43 20.28
CA LEU A 246 8.23 18.09 20.17
C LEU A 246 7.60 17.59 21.48
N LYS A 247 6.52 16.84 21.37
CA LYS A 247 5.98 15.94 22.41
C LYS A 247 6.73 14.61 22.38
N GLN A 248 6.93 14.05 21.18
CA GLN A 248 7.59 12.76 20.97
C GLN A 248 8.34 12.76 19.64
N VAL A 249 9.46 12.04 19.61
CA VAL A 249 10.17 11.64 18.39
C VAL A 249 9.87 10.17 18.22
N GLY A 250 9.16 9.81 17.15
CA GLY A 250 8.83 8.41 16.90
C GLY A 250 10.03 7.61 16.43
N ASP A 251 9.90 6.29 16.44
CA ASP A 251 10.91 5.38 15.89
C ASP A 251 11.04 5.52 14.37
N ILE A 252 12.23 5.20 13.86
CA ILE A 252 12.45 5.08 12.42
C ILE A 252 11.91 3.72 11.97
N LYS A 253 10.97 3.73 11.04
CA LYS A 253 10.28 2.54 10.51
C LYS A 253 10.47 2.44 9.00
N ILE A 254 10.43 1.22 8.45
CA ILE A 254 10.53 0.97 7.00
C ILE A 254 9.31 0.20 6.50
N ALA A 255 8.72 0.56 5.36
CA ALA A 255 7.48 -0.07 4.89
C ALA A 255 7.58 -1.60 4.71
N SER A 256 8.77 -2.09 4.31
CA SER A 256 9.01 -3.53 4.17
C SER A 256 9.15 -4.30 5.49
N GLY A 257 9.27 -3.61 6.63
CA GLY A 257 9.59 -4.25 7.91
C GLY A 257 11.02 -4.78 8.03
N ASN A 258 11.91 -4.50 7.07
CA ASN A 258 13.31 -4.94 7.10
C ASN A 258 14.08 -4.39 8.33
N LYS A 259 14.20 -5.23 9.37
CA LYS A 259 14.83 -4.88 10.65
C LYS A 259 16.32 -4.59 10.53
N THR A 260 17.01 -5.13 9.54
CA THR A 260 18.42 -4.81 9.28
C THR A 260 18.57 -3.33 8.89
N THR A 261 17.73 -2.86 7.97
CA THR A 261 17.73 -1.45 7.53
C THR A 261 17.25 -0.51 8.65
N GLU A 262 16.23 -0.90 9.44
CA GLU A 262 15.80 -0.11 10.61
C GLU A 262 16.90 0.01 11.67
N THR A 263 17.61 -1.09 11.97
CA THR A 263 18.70 -1.12 12.94
C THR A 263 19.88 -0.28 12.45
N TRP A 264 20.24 -0.40 11.17
CA TRP A 264 21.26 0.45 10.57
C TRP A 264 20.89 1.93 10.68
N ALA A 265 19.64 2.29 10.34
CA ALA A 265 19.18 3.67 10.41
C ALA A 265 19.22 4.20 11.85
N ARG A 266 18.77 3.41 12.83
CA ARG A 266 18.80 3.76 14.26
C ARG A 266 20.21 4.06 14.76
N ASN A 267 21.19 3.27 14.34
CA ASN A 267 22.57 3.39 14.79
C ASN A 267 23.33 4.52 14.09
N ASN A 268 23.08 4.74 12.80
CA ASN A 268 23.86 5.68 11.97
C ASN A 268 23.22 7.06 11.84
N LEU A 269 21.89 7.16 11.93
CA LEU A 269 21.16 8.43 11.78
C LEU A 269 20.92 9.09 13.14
N ARG A 270 21.96 9.22 13.96
CA ARG A 270 21.84 9.87 15.27
C ARG A 270 22.03 11.38 15.14
N ASP A 271 21.04 12.13 15.63
CA ASP A 271 21.14 13.58 15.81
C ASP A 271 21.51 13.89 17.26
N ILE A 272 22.58 14.67 17.43
CA ILE A 272 23.04 15.14 18.74
C ILE A 272 22.50 16.54 18.93
N GLN A 273 21.61 16.72 19.90
CA GLN A 273 21.09 18.01 20.31
C GLN A 273 21.28 18.18 21.81
N TYR A 274 22.07 19.18 22.20
CA TYR A 274 22.47 19.41 23.58
C TYR A 274 23.16 18.17 24.18
N LEU A 275 22.64 17.64 25.30
CA LEU A 275 23.19 16.49 26.02
C LEU A 275 22.63 15.13 25.57
N TYR A 276 21.77 15.11 24.55
CA TYR A 276 21.06 13.91 24.13
C TYR A 276 21.35 13.56 22.67
N SER A 277 21.64 12.28 22.43
CA SER A 277 21.79 11.70 21.09
C SER A 277 20.64 10.75 20.82
N ARG A 278 19.84 11.02 19.79
CA ARG A 278 18.68 10.18 19.42
C ARG A 278 18.65 9.86 17.92
N PRO A 279 18.10 8.72 17.51
CA PRO A 279 17.80 8.44 16.10
C PRO A 279 16.89 9.52 15.50
N SER A 280 17.25 10.03 14.33
CA SER A 280 16.48 11.03 13.60
C SER A 280 16.76 10.94 12.10
N LEU A 281 15.71 10.64 11.33
CA LEU A 281 15.76 10.54 9.88
C LEU A 281 16.20 11.88 9.23
N LEU A 282 15.96 13.00 9.91
CA LEU A 282 16.44 14.33 9.48
C LEU A 282 17.94 14.41 9.31
N ARG A 283 18.73 13.51 9.92
CA ARG A 283 20.17 13.46 9.71
C ARG A 283 20.53 13.33 8.22
N LEU A 284 19.67 12.66 7.44
CA LEU A 284 19.83 12.50 5.99
C LEU A 284 19.73 13.83 5.22
N HIS A 285 18.93 14.79 5.70
CA HIS A 285 18.84 16.12 5.07
C HIS A 285 20.20 16.84 5.06
N TYR A 286 21.07 16.52 6.01
CA TYR A 286 22.38 17.16 6.18
C TYR A 286 23.56 16.31 5.67
N SER A 287 23.31 15.13 5.08
CA SER A 287 24.37 14.25 4.62
C SER A 287 23.94 13.40 3.43
N SER A 288 24.38 13.80 2.24
CA SER A 288 24.21 13.01 1.01
C SER A 288 24.89 11.65 1.10
N THR A 289 26.00 11.53 1.82
CA THR A 289 26.68 10.25 2.06
C THR A 289 25.78 9.25 2.78
N LEU A 290 25.08 9.67 3.84
CA LEU A 290 24.15 8.80 4.55
C LEU A 290 22.94 8.44 3.70
N VAL A 291 22.44 9.37 2.87
CA VAL A 291 21.39 9.08 1.87
C VAL A 291 21.85 7.98 0.91
N HIS A 292 23.06 8.07 0.36
CA HIS A 292 23.60 7.05 -0.54
C HIS A 292 23.87 5.70 0.13
N GLN A 293 24.24 5.68 1.42
CA GLN A 293 24.41 4.42 2.15
C GLN A 293 23.06 3.74 2.40
N LEU A 294 22.07 4.50 2.89
CA LEU A 294 20.72 4.00 3.10
C LEU A 294 20.09 3.50 1.78
N HIS A 295 20.32 4.22 0.69
CA HIS A 295 19.84 3.86 -0.63
C HIS A 295 20.15 2.42 -1.05
N LYS A 296 21.35 1.95 -0.72
CA LYS A 296 21.82 0.60 -1.05
C LYS A 296 21.11 -0.48 -0.24
N GLN A 297 20.57 -0.12 0.92
CA GLN A 297 19.86 -1.02 1.82
C GLN A 297 18.34 -1.05 1.56
N MET A 298 17.80 -0.05 0.86
CA MET A 298 16.39 -0.03 0.47
C MET A 298 16.14 -0.99 -0.70
N ASP A 299 15.65 -2.17 -0.36
CA ASP A 299 15.25 -3.27 -1.26
C ASP A 299 13.91 -3.01 -1.97
N ASN A 300 13.42 -4.01 -2.72
CA ASN A 300 12.10 -4.02 -3.34
C ASN A 300 11.05 -4.70 -2.45
N GLY A 301 11.15 -4.53 -1.14
CA GLY A 301 10.40 -5.34 -0.18
C GLY A 301 8.97 -4.86 0.10
N ALA A 302 8.51 -3.73 -0.45
CA ALA A 302 7.22 -3.15 -0.09
C ALA A 302 6.37 -2.76 -1.30
N LEU A 303 5.06 -2.85 -1.11
CA LEU A 303 4.05 -2.22 -1.95
C LEU A 303 3.90 -0.77 -1.47
N ILE A 304 4.24 0.19 -2.33
CA ILE A 304 4.25 1.64 -1.99
C ILE A 304 3.14 2.42 -2.72
N GLY A 305 2.32 1.72 -3.49
CA GLY A 305 1.11 2.22 -4.11
C GLY A 305 0.35 1.11 -4.84
N LEU A 306 -0.98 1.19 -4.80
CA LEU A 306 -1.88 0.22 -5.39
C LEU A 306 -3.15 0.95 -5.85
N ASN A 307 -3.58 0.70 -7.07
CA ASN A 307 -4.85 1.21 -7.59
C ASN A 307 -5.72 0.03 -8.02
N LEU A 308 -6.83 -0.14 -7.32
CA LEU A 308 -7.82 -1.18 -7.58
C LEU A 308 -9.08 -0.54 -8.14
N LYS A 309 -9.52 -1.06 -9.28
CA LYS A 309 -10.76 -0.63 -9.94
C LYS A 309 -11.77 -1.75 -9.97
N THR A 310 -13.04 -1.40 -9.91
CA THR A 310 -14.13 -2.38 -9.90
C THR A 310 -14.13 -3.19 -11.20
N LEU A 311 -14.64 -4.43 -11.15
CA LEU A 311 -14.79 -5.28 -12.33
C LEU A 311 -15.88 -4.82 -13.33
N ARG A 312 -16.32 -3.55 -13.27
CA ARG A 312 -17.23 -2.92 -14.25
C ARG A 312 -16.87 -3.26 -15.72
N PRO A 313 -15.59 -3.22 -16.16
CA PRO A 313 -15.23 -3.50 -17.54
C PRO A 313 -15.50 -4.94 -18.03
N LEU A 314 -15.81 -5.88 -17.12
CA LEU A 314 -16.19 -7.23 -17.51
C LEU A 314 -17.58 -7.29 -18.17
N PHE A 315 -18.45 -6.34 -17.88
CA PHE A 315 -19.83 -6.37 -18.33
C PHE A 315 -20.01 -5.55 -19.61
N LYS A 316 -20.48 -6.19 -20.69
CA LYS A 316 -20.85 -5.49 -21.93
C LYS A 316 -22.09 -4.62 -21.75
N ASP A 317 -23.02 -5.08 -20.91
CA ASP A 317 -24.21 -4.32 -20.53
C ASP A 317 -23.89 -3.35 -19.39
N LYS A 318 -24.06 -2.06 -19.65
CA LYS A 318 -23.82 -0.99 -18.68
C LYS A 318 -24.72 -1.12 -17.45
N SER A 319 -25.99 -1.50 -17.61
CA SER A 319 -26.90 -1.66 -16.46
C SER A 319 -26.44 -2.78 -15.54
N LYS A 320 -25.93 -3.87 -16.14
CA LYS A 320 -25.35 -4.99 -15.41
C LYS A 320 -24.08 -4.58 -14.67
N ALA A 321 -23.20 -3.80 -15.32
CA ALA A 321 -21.99 -3.26 -14.73
C ALA A 321 -22.29 -2.36 -13.52
N ASP A 322 -23.26 -1.46 -13.66
CA ASP A 322 -23.62 -0.49 -12.64
C ASP A 322 -24.21 -1.18 -11.40
N LYS A 323 -25.11 -2.16 -11.58
CA LYS A 323 -25.66 -2.98 -10.48
C LYS A 323 -24.59 -3.79 -9.75
N PHE A 324 -23.67 -4.42 -10.48
CA PHE A 324 -22.56 -5.14 -9.85
C PHE A 324 -21.73 -4.20 -8.97
N ALA A 325 -21.38 -3.04 -9.52
CA ALA A 325 -20.55 -2.09 -8.80
C ALA A 325 -21.27 -1.44 -7.61
N GLU A 326 -22.58 -1.22 -7.70
CA GLU A 326 -23.41 -0.76 -6.58
C GLU A 326 -23.36 -1.76 -5.41
N VAL A 327 -23.43 -3.07 -5.67
CA VAL A 327 -23.29 -4.09 -4.62
C VAL A 327 -21.90 -4.06 -3.99
N VAL A 328 -20.85 -3.95 -4.81
CA VAL A 328 -19.46 -3.87 -4.32
C VAL A 328 -19.25 -2.62 -3.47
N GLU A 329 -19.74 -1.47 -3.93
CA GLU A 329 -19.62 -0.18 -3.24
C GLU A 329 -20.39 -0.18 -1.91
N ASN A 330 -21.62 -0.72 -1.90
CA ASN A 330 -22.40 -0.86 -0.68
C ASN A 330 -21.71 -1.78 0.35
N ASP A 331 -21.18 -2.92 -0.09
CA ASP A 331 -20.46 -3.85 0.80
C ASP A 331 -19.15 -3.20 1.32
N LEU A 332 -18.44 -2.42 0.49
CA LEU A 332 -17.23 -1.68 0.89
C LEU A 332 -17.53 -0.56 1.90
N GLN A 333 -18.59 0.23 1.69
CA GLN A 333 -18.97 1.31 2.59
C GLN A 333 -19.45 0.78 3.94
N LEU A 334 -20.21 -0.32 3.94
CA LEU A 334 -20.61 -1.01 5.17
C LEU A 334 -19.38 -1.53 5.91
N TRP A 335 -18.42 -2.11 5.19
CA TRP A 335 -17.17 -2.55 5.77
C TRP A 335 -16.37 -1.36 6.33
N GLU A 336 -16.25 -0.24 5.61
CA GLU A 336 -15.56 0.97 6.07
C GLU A 336 -16.13 1.54 7.37
N ILE A 337 -17.44 1.43 7.60
CA ILE A 337 -18.09 1.93 8.84
C ILE A 337 -17.88 0.96 10.01
N ASN A 338 -17.85 -0.35 9.75
CA ASN A 338 -17.80 -1.38 10.78
C ASN A 338 -16.38 -1.86 11.11
N ALA A 339 -15.40 -1.57 10.24
CA ALA A 339 -13.98 -1.78 10.47
C ALA A 339 -13.41 -0.75 11.46
#